data_AF-A0A848Q899-F1
#
_entry.id   AF-A0A848Q899-F1
#
_cell.length_a   1.000
_cell.length_b   1.000
_cell.length_c   1.000
_cell.angle_alpha   90.00
_cell.angle_beta   90.00
_cell.angle_gamma   90.00
#
_symmetry.space_group_name_H-M   'P 1'
#
loop_
_entity.id
_entity.type
_entity.pdbx_description
1 polymer ?
#
loop_
_entity_poly.entity_id
_entity_poly.type
_entity_poly.pdbx_seq_one_letter_code
_entity_poly.pdbx_strand_id
1 'polypeptide(L)'
;MNRRKNVMLEIVRFVVVGVIATVLDYGTYSLLALAIPDAWNPIIETILCTALGFLVSVVANYFLSVIWVFQNVDASANVKSRKNVLLFVVLSAGGLLLGMAVMVGFEALATNTLALDINNWIIDFKVSYFRSLAFWYFTIFFGVKTLVILSYNYFTRKKLIFKAPKENTNEQTEN
;
A
#
# COMPACT_ATOMS: atom_id res chain seq x y z
N MET A 1 19.06 7.20 24.76
CA MET A 1 17.79 7.70 24.18
C MET A 1 16.74 6.61 24.33
N ASN A 2 15.75 6.79 25.22
CA ASN A 2 14.75 5.77 25.54
C ASN A 2 13.99 5.34 24.28
N ARG A 3 14.21 4.10 23.80
CA ARG A 3 13.40 3.43 22.77
C ARG A 3 12.02 3.08 23.34
N ARG A 4 11.24 4.07 23.75
CA ARG A 4 9.83 3.83 24.09
C ARG A 4 9.12 3.39 22.82
N LYS A 5 8.47 2.22 22.87
CA LYS A 5 7.61 1.61 21.85
C LYS A 5 6.46 2.56 21.48
N ASN A 6 6.72 3.61 20.71
CA ASN A 6 5.66 4.47 20.18
C ASN A 6 5.12 3.86 18.90
N VAL A 7 4.30 2.81 19.07
CA VAL A 7 3.60 2.12 17.97
C VAL A 7 2.77 3.11 17.15
N MET A 8 2.17 4.13 17.79
CA MET A 8 1.44 5.18 17.09
C MET A 8 2.33 5.98 16.12
N LEU A 9 3.55 6.34 16.54
CA LEU A 9 4.50 7.05 15.67
C LEU A 9 4.99 6.16 14.53
N GLU A 10 5.21 4.87 14.78
CA GLU A 10 5.54 3.89 13.75
C GLU A 10 4.43 3.78 12.70
N ILE A 11 3.16 3.70 13.13
CA ILE A 11 2.00 3.68 12.23
C ILE A 11 1.93 4.97 11.41
N VAL A 12 2.09 6.14 12.03
CA VAL A 12 2.08 7.43 11.30
C VAL A 12 3.17 7.45 10.24
N ARG A 13 4.41 7.06 10.57
CA ARG A 13 5.50 6.97 9.59
C ARG A 13 5.18 5.98 8.48
N PHE A 14 4.59 4.84 8.83
CA PHE A 14 4.18 3.82 7.85
C PHE A 14 3.15 4.38 6.86
N VAL A 15 2.13 5.09 7.33
CA VAL A 15 1.13 5.74 6.48
C VAL A 15 1.79 6.79 5.58
N VAL A 16 2.68 7.63 6.12
CA VAL A 16 3.39 8.65 5.33
C VAL A 16 4.23 7.99 4.21
N VAL A 17 4.98 6.93 4.53
CA VAL A 17 5.74 6.17 3.52
C VAL A 17 4.81 5.52 2.50
N GLY A 18 3.64 5.03 2.92
CA GLY A 18 2.60 4.53 2.04
C GLY A 18 2.13 5.58 1.03
N VAL A 19 1.83 6.80 1.49
CA VAL A 19 1.44 7.92 0.62
C VAL A 19 2.55 8.27 -0.38
N ILE A 20 3.80 8.36 0.08
CA ILE A 20 4.95 8.60 -0.80
C ILE A 20 5.05 7.51 -1.87
N ALA A 21 4.90 6.24 -1.48
CA ALA A 21 4.93 5.12 -2.42
C ALA A 21 3.80 5.21 -3.45
N THR A 22 2.58 5.58 -3.05
CA THR A 22 1.45 5.80 -3.97
C THR A 22 1.71 6.94 -4.95
N VAL A 23 2.30 8.05 -4.49
CA VAL A 23 2.68 9.17 -5.38
C VAL A 23 3.74 8.72 -6.40
N LEU A 24 4.73 7.94 -5.95
CA LEU A 24 5.76 7.39 -6.86
C LEU A 24 5.18 6.40 -7.86
N ASP A 25 4.25 5.54 -7.43
CA ASP A 25 3.57 4.57 -8.29
C ASP A 25 2.81 5.29 -9.41
N TYR A 26 1.86 6.15 -9.03
CA TYR A 26 1.03 6.90 -9.97
C TYR A 26 1.84 7.89 -10.82
N GLY A 27 2.83 8.56 -10.23
CA GLY A 27 3.71 9.48 -10.94
C GLY A 27 4.55 8.77 -11.99
N THR A 28 5.13 7.62 -11.66
CA THR A 28 5.90 6.80 -12.61
C THR A 28 4.99 6.27 -13.72
N TYR A 29 3.82 5.73 -13.37
CA TYR A 29 2.82 5.31 -14.35
C TYR A 29 2.49 6.45 -15.33
N SER A 30 2.19 7.64 -14.81
CA SER A 30 1.76 8.78 -15.62
C SER A 30 2.87 9.27 -16.54
N LEU A 31 4.11 9.35 -16.05
CA LEU A 31 5.26 9.74 -16.86
C LEU A 31 5.57 8.73 -17.97
N LEU A 32 5.43 7.43 -17.69
CA LEU A 32 5.64 6.38 -18.68
C LEU A 32 4.53 6.39 -19.74
N ALA A 33 3.27 6.54 -19.32
CA ALA A 33 2.14 6.63 -20.25
C ALA A 33 2.28 7.82 -21.21
N LEU A 34 2.76 8.98 -20.74
CA LEU A 34 3.05 10.14 -21.59
C LEU A 34 4.18 9.92 -22.60
N ALA A 35 5.08 8.98 -22.33
CA ALA A 35 6.24 8.70 -23.18
C ALA A 35 5.97 7.59 -24.22
N ILE A 36 4.89 6.82 -24.06
CA ILE A 36 4.56 5.71 -24.96
C ILE A 36 3.72 6.25 -26.14
N PRO A 37 4.11 5.96 -27.40
CA PRO A 37 3.33 6.37 -28.56
C PRO A 37 1.95 5.69 -28.61
N ASP A 38 0.91 6.42 -29.06
CA ASP A 38 -0.49 5.95 -29.21
C ASP A 38 -0.68 4.69 -30.08
N ALA A 39 0.37 4.24 -30.78
CA ALA A 39 0.36 3.04 -31.62
C ALA A 39 0.51 1.73 -30.83
N TRP A 40 0.78 1.78 -29.52
CA TRP A 40 0.93 0.59 -28.70
C TRP A 40 -0.42 -0.04 -28.35
N ASN A 41 -0.42 -1.35 -28.11
CA ASN A 41 -1.60 -2.03 -27.59
C ASN A 41 -1.92 -1.49 -26.18
N PRO A 42 -3.12 -0.92 -25.94
CA PRO A 42 -3.46 -0.28 -24.66
C PRO A 42 -3.34 -1.21 -23.44
N ILE A 43 -3.55 -2.51 -23.64
CA ILE A 43 -3.44 -3.51 -22.57
C ILE A 43 -1.95 -3.69 -22.19
N ILE A 44 -1.08 -3.78 -23.19
CA ILE A 44 0.36 -3.96 -22.97
C ILE A 44 0.95 -2.71 -22.29
N GLU A 45 0.56 -1.52 -22.77
CA GLU A 45 0.93 -0.25 -22.15
C GLU A 45 0.53 -0.20 -20.67
N THR A 46 -0.74 -0.48 -20.37
CA THR A 46 -1.27 -0.44 -19.00
C THR A 46 -0.51 -1.40 -18.08
N ILE A 47 -0.24 -2.63 -18.54
CA ILE A 47 0.51 -3.64 -17.78
C ILE A 47 1.93 -3.14 -17.48
N LEU A 48 2.64 -2.62 -18.48
CA LEU A 48 4.03 -2.17 -18.34
C LEU A 48 4.14 -0.96 -17.41
N CYS A 49 3.31 0.07 -17.64
CA CYS A 49 3.30 1.28 -16.80
C CYS A 49 2.96 0.95 -15.34
N THR A 50 1.97 0.08 -15.12
CA THR A 50 1.57 -0.35 -13.77
C THR A 50 2.67 -1.16 -13.10
N ALA A 51 3.30 -2.10 -13.82
CA ALA A 51 4.38 -2.92 -13.27
C ALA A 51 5.60 -2.06 -12.88
N LEU A 52 5.98 -1.11 -13.72
CA LEU A 52 7.12 -0.24 -13.46
C LEU A 52 6.85 0.76 -12.32
N GLY A 53 5.66 1.36 -12.28
CA GLY A 53 5.24 2.20 -11.15
C GLY A 53 5.25 1.43 -9.83
N PHE A 54 4.72 0.21 -9.84
CA PHE A 54 4.72 -0.67 -8.68
C PHE A 54 6.15 -1.01 -8.22
N LEU A 55 7.06 -1.31 -9.15
CA LEU A 55 8.46 -1.61 -8.80
C LEU A 55 9.16 -0.40 -8.15
N VAL A 56 9.05 0.79 -8.75
CA VAL A 56 9.65 2.02 -8.21
C VAL A 56 9.11 2.31 -6.81
N SER A 57 7.80 2.21 -6.63
CA SER A 57 7.16 2.45 -5.33
C SER A 57 7.56 1.42 -4.27
N VAL A 58 7.67 0.14 -4.62
CA VAL A 58 8.12 -0.93 -3.70
C VAL A 58 9.54 -0.70 -3.23
N VAL A 59 10.44 -0.31 -4.14
CA VAL A 59 11.85 -0.01 -3.80
C VAL A 59 11.93 1.15 -2.81
N ALA A 60 11.26 2.26 -3.09
CA ALA A 60 11.24 3.42 -2.19
C ALA A 60 10.61 3.07 -0.82
N ASN A 61 9.49 2.33 -0.84
CA ASN A 61 8.80 1.90 0.37
C ASN A 61 9.69 0.99 1.23
N TYR A 62 10.45 0.09 0.62
CA TYR A 62 11.40 -0.75 1.34
C TYR A 62 12.46 0.09 2.06
N PHE A 63 13.15 0.97 1.33
CA PHE A 63 14.22 1.78 1.94
C PHE A 63 13.70 2.66 3.07
N LEU A 64 12.60 3.38 2.86
CA LEU A 64 11.97 4.22 3.89
C LEU A 64 11.48 3.40 5.09
N SER A 65 10.94 2.20 4.84
CA SER A 65 10.52 1.29 5.92
C SER A 65 11.69 0.86 6.79
N VAL A 66 12.83 0.54 6.18
CA VAL A 66 14.05 0.08 6.87
C VAL A 66 14.72 1.21 7.66
N ILE A 67 14.84 2.41 7.07
CA ILE A 67 15.61 3.51 7.67
C ILE A 67 14.78 4.36 8.64
N TRP A 68 13.47 4.47 8.43
CA TRP A 68 12.65 5.46 9.12
C TRP A 68 11.44 4.90 9.87
N VAL A 69 10.71 3.97 9.28
CA VAL A 69 9.47 3.44 9.88
C VAL A 69 9.79 2.52 11.04
N PHE A 70 10.43 1.37 10.76
CA PHE A 70 10.63 0.31 11.74
C PHE A 70 11.99 0.48 12.44
N GLN A 71 12.02 1.33 13.45
CA GLN A 71 13.24 1.61 14.22
C GLN A 71 13.48 0.64 15.38
N ASN A 72 12.45 -0.08 15.83
CA ASN A 72 12.54 -1.02 16.94
C ASN A 72 12.64 -2.47 16.48
N VAL A 73 13.72 -2.77 15.76
CA VAL A 73 13.97 -4.09 15.18
C VAL A 73 15.07 -4.80 15.96
N ASP A 74 14.91 -6.11 16.15
CA ASP A 74 15.92 -6.98 16.74
C ASP A 74 17.24 -6.90 15.94
N ALA A 75 18.36 -6.72 16.61
CA ALA A 75 19.67 -6.63 15.96
C ALA A 75 20.04 -7.91 15.19
N SER A 76 19.48 -9.06 15.59
CA SER A 76 19.63 -10.35 14.89
C SER A 76 18.75 -10.46 13.64
N ALA A 77 17.72 -9.62 13.50
CA ALA A 77 16.90 -9.60 12.30
C ALA A 77 17.71 -8.95 11.17
N ASN A 78 18.26 -9.78 10.30
CA ASN A 78 18.99 -9.33 9.11
C ASN A 78 18.03 -8.78 8.04
N VAL A 79 17.44 -7.60 8.31
CA VAL A 79 16.42 -6.95 7.47
C VAL A 79 16.89 -6.69 6.04
N LYS A 80 18.20 -6.45 5.87
CA LYS A 80 18.84 -6.17 4.57
C LYS A 80 19.22 -7.43 3.79
N SER A 81 19.00 -8.62 4.35
CA SER A 81 19.27 -9.88 3.63
C SER A 81 18.41 -10.01 2.38
N ARG A 82 18.95 -10.66 1.34
CA ARG A 82 18.23 -10.94 0.08
C ARG A 82 16.89 -11.62 0.32
N LYS A 83 16.83 -12.52 1.32
CA LYS A 83 15.61 -13.21 1.73
C LYS A 83 14.53 -12.24 2.22
N ASN A 84 14.89 -11.27 3.06
CA ASN A 84 13.94 -10.31 3.61
C ASN A 84 13.54 -9.23 2.61
N VAL A 85 14.45 -8.84 1.70
CA VAL A 85 14.11 -8.01 0.54
C VAL A 85 13.10 -8.73 -0.36
N LEU A 86 13.36 -9.98 -0.73
CA LEU A 86 12.44 -10.79 -1.53
C LEU A 86 11.09 -10.95 -0.83
N LEU A 87 11.10 -11.21 0.48
CA LEU A 87 9.88 -11.30 1.26
C LEU A 87 9.10 -9.99 1.26
N PHE A 88 9.77 -8.84 1.32
CA PHE A 88 9.10 -7.53 1.22
C PHE A 88 8.41 -7.35 -0.14
N VAL A 89 9.07 -7.73 -1.23
CA VAL A 89 8.51 -7.68 -2.58
C VAL A 89 7.30 -8.60 -2.70
N VAL A 90 7.41 -9.85 -2.25
CA VAL A 90 6.30 -10.83 -2.28
C VAL A 90 5.10 -10.36 -1.45
N LEU A 91 5.34 -9.83 -0.25
CA LEU A 91 4.26 -9.24 0.56
C LEU A 91 3.64 -8.04 -0.14
N SER A 92 4.44 -7.18 -0.77
CA SER A 92 3.90 -6.03 -1.51
C SER A 92 3.04 -6.48 -2.70
N ALA A 93 3.45 -7.52 -3.42
CA ALA A 93 2.65 -8.12 -4.49
C ALA A 93 1.35 -8.75 -3.94
N GLY A 94 1.41 -9.38 -2.77
CA GLY A 94 0.22 -9.85 -2.06
C GLY A 94 -0.74 -8.70 -1.70
N GLY A 95 -0.21 -7.55 -1.29
CA GLY A 95 -1.00 -6.33 -1.05
C GLY A 95 -1.65 -5.78 -2.32
N LEU A 96 -0.94 -5.82 -3.46
CA LEU A 96 -1.48 -5.44 -4.77
C LEU A 96 -2.63 -6.36 -5.18
N LEU A 97 -2.44 -7.69 -5.10
CA LEU A 97 -3.46 -8.68 -5.42
C LEU A 97 -4.68 -8.56 -4.50
N LEU A 98 -4.46 -8.30 -3.20
CA LEU A 98 -5.54 -8.01 -2.26
C LEU A 98 -6.32 -6.76 -2.68
N GLY A 99 -5.62 -5.71 -3.10
CA GLY A 99 -6.24 -4.50 -3.63
C GLY A 99 -7.07 -4.74 -4.89
N MET A 100 -6.57 -5.57 -5.81
CA MET A 100 -7.31 -5.99 -7.01
C MET A 100 -8.55 -6.82 -6.66
N ALA A 101 -8.43 -7.80 -5.76
CA ALA A 101 -9.55 -8.62 -5.31
C ALA A 101 -10.65 -7.78 -4.65
N VAL A 102 -10.26 -6.81 -3.81
CA VAL A 102 -11.18 -5.86 -3.19
C VAL A 102 -11.89 -5.03 -4.27
N MET A 103 -11.16 -4.52 -5.26
CA MET A 103 -11.72 -3.75 -6.37
C MET A 103 -12.72 -4.55 -7.21
N VAL A 104 -12.41 -5.80 -7.55
CA VAL A 104 -13.33 -6.70 -8.28
C VAL A 104 -14.59 -6.99 -7.48
N GLY A 105 -14.45 -7.27 -6.18
CA GLY A 105 -15.60 -7.50 -5.30
C GLY A 105 -16.53 -6.29 -5.20
N PHE A 106 -15.95 -5.09 -5.25
CA PHE A 106 -16.72 -3.84 -5.26
C PHE A 106 -17.42 -3.57 -6.56
N GLU A 107 -16.75 -3.81 -7.69
CA GLU A 107 -17.38 -3.70 -9.00
C GLU A 107 -18.60 -4.63 -9.10
N ALA A 108 -18.46 -5.85 -8.60
CA ALA A 108 -19.56 -6.79 -8.49
C ALA A 108 -20.68 -6.28 -7.57
N LEU A 109 -20.37 -5.73 -6.40
CA LEU A 109 -21.37 -5.21 -5.46
C LEU A 109 -22.14 -4.00 -6.01
N ALA A 110 -21.44 -3.04 -6.62
CA ALA A 110 -22.07 -1.84 -7.17
C ALA A 110 -23.02 -2.19 -8.32
N THR A 111 -22.58 -3.08 -9.21
CA THR A 111 -23.35 -3.47 -10.40
C THR A 111 -24.55 -4.32 -10.04
N ASN A 112 -24.36 -5.35 -9.19
CA ASN A 112 -25.41 -6.34 -8.91
C ASN A 112 -26.39 -5.93 -7.81
N THR A 113 -26.00 -5.03 -6.89
CA THR A 113 -26.84 -4.66 -5.74
C THR A 113 -27.36 -3.24 -5.82
N LEU A 114 -26.57 -2.30 -6.35
CA LEU A 114 -26.90 -0.88 -6.34
C LEU A 114 -27.28 -0.34 -7.73
N ALA A 115 -27.17 -1.16 -8.78
CA ALA A 115 -27.39 -0.77 -10.18
C ALA A 115 -26.62 0.52 -10.57
N LEU A 116 -25.44 0.71 -9.97
CA LEU A 116 -24.58 1.87 -10.23
C LEU A 116 -23.67 1.56 -11.41
N ASP A 117 -23.74 2.39 -12.46
CA ASP A 117 -22.78 2.34 -13.56
C ASP A 117 -21.48 3.05 -13.16
N ILE A 118 -20.58 2.27 -12.59
CA ILE A 118 -19.27 2.75 -12.12
C ILE A 118 -18.36 3.18 -13.28
N ASN A 119 -18.62 2.72 -14.51
CA ASN A 119 -17.76 3.04 -15.66
C ASN A 119 -17.99 4.47 -16.16
N ASN A 120 -19.18 5.03 -15.95
CA ASN A 120 -19.54 6.40 -16.30
C ASN A 120 -19.38 7.41 -15.16
N TRP A 121 -18.80 7.00 -14.02
CA TRP A 121 -18.65 7.84 -12.82
C TRP A 121 -17.89 9.17 -13.06
N ILE A 122 -17.00 9.23 -14.06
CA ILE A 122 -16.26 10.44 -14.45
C ILE A 122 -17.17 11.50 -15.07
N ILE A 123 -18.23 11.09 -15.76
CA ILE A 123 -19.21 11.99 -16.38
C ILE A 123 -20.13 12.58 -15.31
N ASP A 124 -20.60 11.73 -14.37
CA ASP A 124 -21.38 12.17 -13.20
C ASP A 124 -20.60 13.09 -12.26
N PHE A 125 -19.27 12.90 -12.20
CA PHE A 125 -18.35 13.76 -11.48
C PHE A 125 -18.58 15.23 -11.87
N LYS A 126 -18.70 15.57 -13.16
CA LYS A 126 -18.70 16.96 -13.64
C LYS A 126 -19.90 17.84 -13.22
N VAL A 127 -21.03 17.27 -12.81
CA VAL A 127 -22.29 18.03 -12.68
C VAL A 127 -22.80 18.11 -11.23
N SER A 128 -22.48 17.15 -10.35
CA SER A 128 -22.99 17.14 -8.97
C SER A 128 -22.17 16.27 -8.00
N TYR A 129 -20.84 16.51 -7.95
CA TYR A 129 -19.85 15.79 -7.12
C TYR A 129 -20.35 15.32 -5.75
N PHE A 130 -20.75 16.25 -4.87
CA PHE A 130 -21.13 15.93 -3.49
C PHE A 130 -22.53 15.32 -3.32
N ARG A 131 -23.37 15.35 -4.36
CA ARG A 131 -24.73 14.80 -4.33
C ARG A 131 -24.82 13.44 -5.00
N SER A 132 -23.81 13.03 -5.77
CA SER A 132 -23.77 11.73 -6.42
C SER A 132 -23.58 10.62 -5.39
N LEU A 133 -24.51 9.66 -5.37
CA LEU A 133 -24.39 8.44 -4.57
C LEU A 133 -23.15 7.63 -4.98
N ALA A 134 -22.85 7.58 -6.28
CA ALA A 134 -21.69 6.88 -6.83
C ALA A 134 -20.36 7.47 -6.34
N PHE A 135 -20.28 8.81 -6.20
CA PHE A 135 -19.10 9.48 -5.64
C PHE A 135 -18.81 9.04 -4.19
N TRP A 136 -19.81 9.09 -3.32
CA TRP A 136 -19.64 8.70 -1.92
C TRP A 136 -19.35 7.22 -1.78
N TYR A 137 -20.01 6.39 -2.59
CA TYR A 137 -19.75 4.95 -2.65
C TYR A 137 -18.31 4.65 -3.05
N PHE A 138 -17.80 5.27 -4.12
CA PHE A 138 -16.40 5.16 -4.53
C PHE A 138 -15.45 5.65 -3.44
N THR A 139 -15.72 6.82 -2.83
CA THR A 139 -14.82 7.45 -1.86
C THR A 139 -14.68 6.62 -0.59
N ILE A 140 -15.81 6.19 -0.01
CA ILE A 140 -15.82 5.33 1.18
C ILE A 140 -15.09 4.03 0.89
N PHE A 141 -15.37 3.43 -0.26
CA PHE A 141 -14.75 2.18 -0.64
C PHE A 141 -13.25 2.30 -0.90
N PHE A 142 -12.82 3.35 -1.61
CA PHE A 142 -11.40 3.63 -1.82
C PHE A 142 -10.67 3.79 -0.48
N GLY A 143 -11.31 4.47 0.48
CA GLY A 143 -10.84 4.55 1.86
C GLY A 143 -10.69 3.18 2.51
N VAL A 144 -11.74 2.35 2.47
CA VAL A 144 -11.73 0.98 3.03
C VAL A 144 -10.66 0.11 2.38
N LYS A 145 -10.59 0.07 1.05
CA LYS A 145 -9.56 -0.65 0.28
C LYS A 145 -8.16 -0.25 0.74
N THR A 146 -7.91 1.05 0.84
CA THR A 146 -6.62 1.58 1.25
C THR A 146 -6.27 1.16 2.69
N LEU A 147 -7.22 1.23 3.62
CA LEU A 147 -7.03 0.79 5.01
C LEU A 147 -6.75 -0.71 5.12
N VAL A 148 -7.44 -1.54 4.32
CA VAL A 148 -7.21 -2.99 4.26
C VAL A 148 -5.79 -3.29 3.78
N ILE A 149 -5.35 -2.66 2.68
CA ILE A 149 -4.01 -2.88 2.12
C ILE A 149 -2.92 -2.36 3.08
N LEU A 150 -3.11 -1.18 3.68
CA LEU A 150 -2.18 -0.62 4.66
C LEU A 150 -2.06 -1.53 5.89
N SER A 151 -3.19 -1.99 6.42
CA SER A 151 -3.23 -2.94 7.54
C SER A 151 -2.47 -4.22 7.20
N TYR A 152 -2.78 -4.83 6.05
CA TYR A 152 -2.11 -6.04 5.57
C TYR A 152 -0.59 -5.83 5.49
N ASN A 153 -0.14 -4.76 4.81
CA ASN A 153 1.27 -4.49 4.62
C ASN A 153 1.97 -4.21 5.96
N TYR A 154 1.36 -3.42 6.86
CA TYR A 154 1.94 -3.12 8.16
C TYR A 154 2.13 -4.38 9.00
N PHE A 155 1.06 -5.17 9.21
CA PHE A 155 1.12 -6.35 10.08
C PHE A 155 2.04 -7.44 9.53
N THR A 156 1.97 -7.73 8.24
CA THR A 156 2.81 -8.76 7.62
C THR A 156 4.28 -8.38 7.68
N ARG A 157 4.64 -7.14 7.32
CA ARG A 157 6.03 -6.66 7.37
C ARG A 157 6.56 -6.62 8.80
N LYS A 158 5.77 -6.09 9.75
CA LYS A 158 6.14 -6.04 11.17
C LYS A 158 6.39 -7.43 11.75
N LYS A 159 5.51 -8.39 11.46
CA LYS A 159 5.61 -9.75 12.02
C LYS A 159 6.71 -10.57 11.36
N LEU A 160 6.88 -10.46 10.05
CA LEU A 160 7.74 -11.36 9.28
C LEU A 160 9.16 -10.81 9.06
N ILE A 161 9.30 -9.50 8.86
CA ILE A 161 10.56 -8.85 8.49
C ILE A 161 11.14 -8.07 9.67
N PHE A 162 10.33 -7.20 10.28
CA PHE A 162 10.76 -6.22 11.28
C PHE A 162 10.45 -6.68 12.71
N LYS A 163 10.94 -7.88 13.07
CA LYS A 163 10.69 -8.50 14.38
C LYS A 163 11.25 -7.63 15.50
N ALA A 164 10.45 -7.37 16.53
CA ALA A 164 10.89 -6.66 17.71
C ALA A 164 11.81 -7.55 18.57
N PRO A 165 12.79 -6.96 19.30
CA PRO A 165 13.57 -7.71 20.28
C PRO A 165 12.67 -8.38 21.33
N LYS A 166 13.04 -9.58 21.78
CA LYS A 166 12.38 -10.20 22.94
C LYS A 166 12.64 -9.33 24.17
N GLU A 167 11.59 -8.92 24.89
CA GLU A 167 11.76 -8.36 26.22
C GLU A 167 12.31 -9.47 27.11
N ASN A 168 13.51 -9.28 27.67
CA ASN A 168 14.05 -10.18 28.67
C ASN A 168 13.25 -9.94 29.97
N THR A 169 12.39 -10.88 30.34
CA THR A 169 11.58 -10.86 31.58
C THR A 169 12.41 -10.95 32.88
N ASN A 170 13.72 -10.72 32.85
CA ASN A 170 14.64 -11.02 33.95
C ASN A 170 15.03 -9.79 34.79
N GLU A 171 14.18 -8.78 34.92
CA GLU A 171 14.41 -7.62 35.82
C GLU A 171 13.24 -7.41 36.82
N GLN A 172 12.62 -8.50 37.29
CA GLN A 172 11.61 -8.42 38.37
C GLN A 172 11.90 -9.35 39.57
N THR A 173 13.12 -9.88 39.72
CA THR A 173 13.50 -10.71 40.89
C THR A 173 14.49 -10.07 41.86
N GLU A 174 14.81 -8.77 41.72
CA GLU A 174 15.59 -8.05 42.73
C GLU A 174 14.91 -6.73 43.08
N ASN A 175 14.05 -6.79 44.10
CA ASN A 175 13.80 -5.74 45.12
C ASN A 175 12.97 -6.34 46.25
#